data_AF-A0A061NYG0-F1
#
_entry.id   AF-A0A061NYG0-F1
#
_cell.length_a   1.000
_cell.length_b   1.000
_cell.length_c   1.000
_cell.angle_alpha   90.00
_cell.angle_beta   90.00
_cell.angle_gamma   90.00
#
_symmetry.space_group_name_H-M   'P 1'
#
loop_
_entity.id
_entity.type
_entity.pdbx_description
1 polymer ?
#
loop_
_entity_poly.entity_id
_entity_poly.type
_entity_poly.pdbx_seq_one_letter_code
_entity_poly.pdbx_strand_id
1 'polypeptide(L)'
;MIHIKLDDNHIEAMDWAEDDQSIHFTFQVHSNDYHAVTTLLYRQRFLVTIPDQNRSFNGSIINYSTSITNLYEPDQVGTFSLTLQKEGDVHEA
;
A
#
# COMPACT_ATOMS: atom_id res chain seq x y z
N MET A 1 -13.61 -3.78 -3.39
CA MET A 1 -12.22 -3.63 -3.86
C MET A 1 -12.06 -2.21 -4.29
N ILE A 2 -11.08 -1.49 -3.75
CA ILE A 2 -10.76 -0.13 -4.17
C ILE A 2 -9.42 -0.10 -4.88
N HIS A 3 -9.27 0.82 -5.82
CA HIS A 3 -8.03 1.03 -6.53
C HIS A 3 -7.21 2.10 -5.81
N ILE A 4 -6.03 1.72 -5.33
CA ILE A 4 -5.06 2.63 -4.72
C ILE A 4 -3.83 2.65 -5.61
N LYS A 5 -3.35 3.83 -5.97
CA LYS A 5 -2.07 3.99 -6.65
C LYS A 5 -1.01 4.47 -5.67
N LEU A 6 0.15 3.82 -5.69
CA LEU A 6 1.35 4.21 -4.94
C LEU A 6 2.43 4.60 -5.95
N ASP A 7 2.61 5.90 -6.16
CA ASP A 7 3.38 6.47 -7.27
C ASP A 7 2.83 6.01 -8.64
N ASP A 8 3.45 4.98 -9.22
CA ASP A 8 3.05 4.36 -10.50
C ASP A 8 2.44 2.96 -10.30
N ASN A 9 2.56 2.40 -9.09
CA ASN A 9 2.12 1.04 -8.78
C ASN A 9 0.63 1.04 -8.51
N HIS A 10 -0.10 0.14 -9.17
CA HIS A 10 -1.52 -0.09 -8.93
C HIS A 10 -1.70 -1.19 -7.89
N ILE A 11 -2.41 -0.89 -6.81
CA ILE A 11 -2.76 -1.82 -5.75
C ILE A 11 -4.28 -1.99 -5.73
N GLU A 12 -4.72 -3.22 -5.88
CA GLU A 12 -6.11 -3.61 -5.65
C GLU A 12 -6.29 -4.00 -4.19
N ALA A 13 -6.78 -3.06 -3.39
CA ALA A 13 -7.05 -3.33 -1.99
C ALA A 13 -8.35 -4.13 -1.85
N MET A 14 -8.25 -5.30 -1.24
CA MET A 14 -9.39 -6.14 -0.89
C MET A 14 -10.19 -5.48 0.24
N ASP A 15 -9.48 -5.03 1.27
CA ASP A 15 -10.02 -4.32 2.43
C ASP A 15 -9.18 -3.07 2.72
N TRP A 16 -9.84 -2.01 3.18
CA TRP A 16 -9.17 -0.76 3.52
C TRP A 16 -9.92 -0.03 4.62
N ALA A 17 -9.16 0.69 5.44
CA ALA A 17 -9.63 1.58 6.48
C ALA A 17 -8.81 2.86 6.43
N GLU A 18 -9.47 3.99 6.55
CA GLU A 18 -8.80 5.28 6.67
C GLU A 18 -9.10 5.88 8.04
N ASP A 19 -8.04 6.29 8.72
CA ASP A 19 -8.04 7.09 9.93
C ASP A 19 -7.67 8.55 9.60
N ASP A 20 -7.80 9.42 10.59
CA ASP A 20 -7.55 10.86 10.48
C ASP A 20 -6.14 11.16 9.93
N GLN A 21 -5.14 10.41 10.38
CA GLN A 21 -3.73 10.59 10.01
C GLN A 21 -3.08 9.39 9.31
N SER A 22 -3.83 8.32 9.02
CA SER A 22 -3.25 7.12 8.40
C SER A 22 -4.26 6.38 7.55
N ILE A 23 -3.78 5.61 6.58
CA ILE A 23 -4.58 4.68 5.81
C ILE A 23 -3.99 3.29 5.98
N HIS A 24 -4.88 2.33 6.23
CA HIS A 24 -4.59 0.91 6.30
C HIS A 24 -5.28 0.21 5.15
N PHE A 25 -4.59 -0.69 4.46
CA PHE A 25 -5.21 -1.50 3.42
C PHE A 25 -4.53 -2.85 3.28
N THR A 26 -5.30 -3.83 2.83
CA THR A 26 -4.83 -5.18 2.59
C THR A 26 -5.01 -5.57 1.14
N PHE A 27 -4.01 -6.24 0.58
CA PHE A 27 -3.97 -6.67 -0.81
C PHE A 27 -3.25 -8.00 -0.94
N GLN A 28 -3.54 -8.70 -2.03
CA GLN A 28 -2.90 -9.95 -2.37
C GLN A 28 -1.71 -9.70 -3.29
N VAL A 29 -0.58 -10.34 -2.98
CA VAL A 29 0.65 -10.26 -3.76
C VAL A 29 1.00 -11.66 -4.23
N HIS A 30 1.14 -11.80 -5.54
CA HIS A 30 1.63 -13.03 -6.15
C HIS A 30 3.15 -13.14 -5.98
N SER A 31 3.67 -14.35 -5.88
CA SER A 31 5.13 -14.61 -5.84
C SER A 31 5.89 -13.90 -6.97
N ASN A 32 5.29 -13.77 -8.16
CA ASN A 32 5.88 -13.06 -9.30
C ASN A 32 6.10 -11.55 -9.03
N ASP A 33 5.23 -10.93 -8.22
CA ASP A 33 5.27 -9.52 -7.85
C ASP A 33 5.97 -9.26 -6.51
N TYR A 34 6.38 -10.32 -5.80
CA TYR A 34 7.07 -10.22 -4.51
C TYR A 34 8.33 -9.35 -4.58
N HIS A 35 9.11 -9.46 -5.66
CA HIS A 35 10.30 -8.63 -5.87
C HIS A 35 9.96 -7.14 -6.04
N ALA A 36 8.85 -6.83 -6.71
CA ALA A 36 8.37 -5.46 -6.88
C ALA A 36 7.89 -4.90 -5.53
N VAL A 37 7.08 -5.66 -4.79
CA VAL A 37 6.53 -5.23 -3.50
C VAL A 37 7.62 -5.04 -2.45
N THR A 38 8.59 -5.96 -2.33
CA THR A 38 9.70 -5.80 -1.38
C THR A 38 10.52 -4.55 -1.68
N THR A 39 10.84 -4.29 -2.95
CA THR A 39 11.53 -3.05 -3.38
C THR A 39 10.71 -1.80 -3.05
N LEU A 40 9.38 -1.90 -3.24
CA LEU A 40 8.42 -0.88 -2.85
C LEU A 40 8.56 -0.57 -1.36
N LEU A 41 8.46 -1.58 -0.49
CA LEU A 41 8.54 -1.40 0.97
C LEU A 41 9.82 -0.67 1.43
N TYR A 42 10.96 -0.84 0.73
CA TYR A 42 12.20 -0.13 1.02
C TYR A 42 12.16 1.38 0.74
N ARG A 43 11.30 1.87 -0.16
CA ARG A 43 11.19 3.32 -0.43
C ARG A 43 10.61 4.10 0.74
N GLN A 44 9.78 3.45 1.57
CA GLN A 44 9.06 4.02 2.72
C GLN A 44 8.09 5.17 2.41
N ARG A 45 8.30 6.02 1.39
CA ARG A 45 7.42 7.14 1.03
C ARG A 45 6.76 6.92 -0.32
N PHE A 46 5.46 7.21 -0.41
CA PHE A 46 4.66 7.07 -1.63
C PHE A 46 3.69 8.22 -1.81
N LEU A 47 3.45 8.57 -3.06
CA LEU A 47 2.28 9.37 -3.40
C LEU A 47 1.06 8.44 -3.51
N VAL A 48 0.21 8.47 -2.49
CA VAL A 48 -1.03 7.69 -2.44
C VAL A 48 -2.08 8.42 -3.22
N THR A 49 -2.55 7.83 -4.32
CA THR A 49 -3.62 8.39 -5.15
C THR A 49 -4.80 7.44 -5.17
N ILE A 50 -5.97 7.95 -4.80
CA ILE A 50 -7.25 7.24 -4.83
C ILE A 50 -8.05 7.81 -6.01
N PRO A 51 -7.91 7.25 -7.23
CA PRO A 51 -8.62 7.76 -8.41
C PRO A 51 -10.13 7.79 -8.23
N ASP A 52 -10.68 6.82 -7.49
CA ASP A 52 -12.11 6.73 -7.16
C ASP A 52 -12.63 7.96 -6.40
N GLN A 53 -11.77 8.58 -5.59
CA GLN A 53 -12.08 9.76 -4.79
C GLN A 53 -11.45 11.05 -5.35
N ASN A 54 -10.71 10.96 -6.46
CA ASN A 54 -9.92 12.07 -7.02
C ASN A 54 -9.00 12.76 -5.98
N ARG A 55 -8.48 11.97 -5.02
CA ARG A 55 -7.60 12.46 -3.95
C ARG A 55 -6.21 11.89 -4.10
N SER A 56 -5.22 12.70 -3.72
CA SER A 56 -3.82 12.30 -3.67
C SER A 56 -3.15 12.94 -2.47
N PHE A 57 -2.36 12.16 -1.73
CA PHE A 57 -1.63 12.62 -0.56
C PHE A 57 -0.31 11.88 -0.42
N ASN A 58 0.66 12.48 0.26
CA ASN A 58 1.92 11.81 0.55
C ASN A 58 1.74 10.91 1.78
N GLY A 59 1.99 9.62 1.57
CA GLY A 59 1.90 8.59 2.60
C GLY A 59 3.26 7.95 2.86
N SER A 60 3.66 7.86 4.12
CA SER A 60 4.85 7.12 4.54
C SER A 60 4.47 5.80 5.20
N ILE A 61 5.06 4.69 4.76
CA ILE A 61 4.94 3.38 5.42
C ILE A 61 5.46 3.52 6.83
N ILE A 62 4.54 3.38 7.79
CA ILE A 62 4.86 3.29 9.21
C ILE A 62 4.88 1.84 9.66
N ASN A 63 4.08 0.98 9.02
CA ASN A 63 4.01 -0.42 9.37
C ASN A 63 3.53 -1.25 8.18
N TYR A 64 4.04 -2.46 8.06
CA TYR A 64 3.52 -3.46 7.15
C TYR A 64 3.61 -4.83 7.78
N SER A 65 2.64 -5.68 7.48
CA SER A 65 2.56 -7.05 7.98
C SER A 65 2.23 -7.97 6.81
N THR A 66 2.79 -9.17 6.84
CA THR A 66 2.50 -10.20 5.83
C THR A 66 2.02 -11.43 6.56
N SER A 67 0.83 -11.91 6.23
CA SER A 67 0.39 -13.22 6.70
C SER A 67 1.18 -14.26 5.93
N ILE A 68 2.25 -14.76 6.57
CA ILE A 68 3.28 -15.62 6.00
C ILE A 68 2.63 -16.78 5.24
N THR A 69 2.49 -16.60 3.93
CA THR A 69 2.34 -17.68 2.97
C THR A 69 3.72 -17.79 2.35
N ASN A 70 4.26 -18.99 2.20
CA ASN A 70 5.63 -19.19 1.75
C ASN A 70 5.77 -18.74 0.28
N LEU A 71 5.95 -17.44 0.03
CA LEU A 71 5.98 -16.81 -1.30
C LEU A 71 7.17 -17.26 -2.16
N TYR A 72 8.05 -18.10 -1.62
CA TYR A 72 9.10 -18.80 -2.34
C TYR A 72 8.55 -19.94 -3.21
N GLU A 73 7.31 -20.39 -2.97
CA GLU A 73 6.64 -21.36 -3.82
C GLU A 73 5.93 -20.64 -4.98
N PRO A 74 6.10 -21.12 -6.22
CA PRO A 74 5.38 -20.59 -7.37
C PRO A 74 3.86 -20.76 -7.18
N ASP A 75 3.08 -19.85 -7.77
CA ASP A 75 1.61 -19.78 -7.64
C ASP A 75 1.07 -19.48 -6.22
N GLN A 76 1.93 -19.17 -5.25
CA GLN A 76 1.46 -18.69 -3.95
C GLN A 76 1.06 -17.23 -3.98
N VAL A 77 -0.02 -16.94 -3.26
CA VAL A 77 -0.56 -15.60 -3.05
C VAL A 77 -0.46 -15.28 -1.56
N GLY A 78 0.28 -14.23 -1.23
CA GLY A 78 0.42 -13.76 0.14
C GLY A 78 -0.48 -12.57 0.40
N THR A 79 -1.09 -12.52 1.59
CA THR A 79 -1.84 -11.35 2.02
C THR A 79 -0.91 -10.37 2.71
N PHE A 80 -0.82 -9.17 2.14
CA PHE A 80 -0.06 -8.05 2.67
C PHE A 80 -1.02 -7.04 3.28
N SER A 81 -0.62 -6.50 4.42
CA SER A 81 -1.28 -5.41 5.12
C SER A 81 -0.32 -4.24 5.19
N LEU A 82 -0.68 -3.10 4.63
CA LEU A 82 0.13 -1.89 4.63
C LEU A 82 -0.57 -0.79 5.40
N THR A 83 0.20 -0.09 6.25
CA THR A 83 -0.25 1.11 6.94
C THR A 83 0.65 2.28 6.56
N LEU A 84 0.04 3.27 5.91
CA LEU A 84 0.68 4.52 5.52
C LEU A 84 0.20 5.64 6.45
N GLN A 85 1.11 6.41 7.01
CA GLN A 85 0.80 7.65 7.69
C GLN A 85 0.76 8.78 6.67
N LYS A 86 -0.29 9.59 6.72
CA LYS A 86 -0.43 10.81 5.93
C LYS A 86 0.62 11.80 6.45
N GLU A 87 1.67 12.06 5.66
CA GLU A 87 2.56 13.19 5.92
C GLU A 87 1.80 14.43 5.46
N GLY A 88 1.51 15.32 6.41
CA GLY A 88 0.41 16.29 6.37
C GLY A 88 0.24 17.04 5.05
N ASP A 89 -1.02 17.38 4.78
CA ASP A 89 -1.38 18.51 3.93
C ASP A 89 -0.43 19.66 4.27
N VAL A 90 0.29 20.14 3.25
CA VAL A 90 0.96 21.43 3.34
C VAL A 90 -0.12 22.49 3.54
N HIS A 91 -0.57 22.65 4.78
CA HIS A 91 -1.13 23.92 5.22
C HIS A 91 0.04 24.89 5.20
N GLU A 92 0.28 25.48 4.03
CA GLU A 92 0.98 26.76 3.95
C GLU A 92 0.17 27.75 4.79
N ALA A 93 0.79 28.18 5.88
CA ALA A 93 0.31 29.21 6.79
C ALA A 93 0.54 30.62 6.22
#